data_AF-A0A7J8SAC4-F1
#
_entry.id   AF-A0A7J8SAC4-F1
#
_cell.length_a   1.000
_cell.length_b   1.000
_cell.length_c   1.000
_cell.angle_alpha   90.00
_cell.angle_beta   90.00
_cell.angle_gamma   90.00
#
_symmetry.space_group_name_H-M   'P 1'
#
loop_
_entity.id
_entity.type
_entity.pdbx_description
1 polymer ?
#
loop_
_entity_poly.entity_id
_entity_poly.type
_entity_poly.pdbx_seq_one_letter_code
_entity_poly.pdbx_strand_id
1 'polypeptide(L)'
;MALDTVKASFSWVHQFDFSHRDNHQSPQMSASSAPMANMWVNLFIDGAVASGDGSASAGGVLHDQNGNWILGFSHYLGRCSVFEAELRAILDGLLVMLSK
;
A
#
# COMPACT_ATOMS: atom_id res chain seq x y z
N MET A 1 -3.04 20.21 -8.39
CA MET A 1 -3.98 19.31 -9.06
C MET A 1 -3.51 17.86 -9.04
N ALA A 2 -2.58 17.38 -9.88
CA ALA A 2 -2.02 16.02 -9.68
C ALA A 2 -1.29 15.85 -8.33
N LEU A 3 -0.66 16.92 -7.82
CA LEU A 3 -0.03 16.96 -6.51
C LEU A 3 -1.02 16.71 -5.36
N ASP A 4 -2.29 17.10 -5.51
CA ASP A 4 -3.28 16.96 -4.43
C ASP A 4 -3.78 15.52 -4.34
N THR A 5 -3.90 14.83 -5.48
CA THR A 5 -4.16 13.39 -5.54
C THR A 5 -2.97 12.59 -4.96
N VAL A 6 -1.74 12.92 -5.37
CA VAL A 6 -0.53 12.30 -4.82
C VAL A 6 -0.39 12.60 -3.32
N LYS A 7 -0.73 13.81 -2.87
CA LYS A 7 -0.77 14.16 -1.44
C LYS A 7 -1.88 13.44 -0.70
N ALA A 8 -3.04 13.20 -1.29
CA ALA A 8 -4.11 12.43 -0.68
C ALA A 8 -3.65 10.98 -0.46
N SER A 9 -3.11 10.34 -1.50
CA SER A 9 -2.52 9.00 -1.41
C SER A 9 -1.34 8.94 -0.44
N PHE A 10 -0.45 9.94 -0.46
CA PHE A 10 0.69 10.05 0.47
C PHE A 10 0.24 10.30 1.91
N SER A 11 -0.77 11.14 2.14
CA SER A 11 -1.33 11.40 3.47
C SER A 11 -2.05 10.17 4.01
N TRP A 12 -2.69 9.38 3.14
CA TRP A 12 -3.27 8.08 3.50
C TRP A 12 -2.18 7.11 3.95
N VAL A 13 -1.09 6.97 3.18
CA VAL A 13 0.08 6.17 3.54
C VAL A 13 0.69 6.63 4.87
N HIS A 14 0.88 7.94 5.06
CA HIS A 14 1.45 8.48 6.29
C HIS A 14 0.53 8.30 7.50
N GLN A 15 -0.78 8.49 7.34
CA GLN A 15 -1.74 8.32 8.43
C GLN A 15 -1.80 6.85 8.86
N PHE A 16 -1.64 5.91 7.93
CA PHE A 16 -1.51 4.49 8.23
C PHE A 16 -0.23 4.18 9.03
N ASP A 17 0.91 4.78 8.63
CA ASP A 17 2.20 4.64 9.32
C ASP A 17 2.16 5.20 10.77
N PHE A 18 1.43 6.30 10.99
CA PHE A 18 1.21 6.87 12.32
C PHE A 18 0.27 6.02 13.18
N SER A 19 -0.83 5.49 12.63
CA SER A 19 -1.76 4.65 13.38
C SER A 19 -1.18 3.32 13.83
N HIS A 20 -0.13 2.80 13.18
CA HIS A 20 0.56 1.57 13.60
C HIS A 20 1.64 1.81 14.67
N ARG A 21 2.14 3.05 14.82
CA ARG A 21 3.15 3.35 15.85
C ARG A 21 2.61 3.31 17.27
N ASP A 22 1.30 3.52 17.43
CA ASP A 22 0.61 3.36 18.70
C ASP A 22 -0.15 2.04 18.70
N ASN A 23 0.52 0.95 19.13
CA ASN A 23 0.08 0.03 20.19
C ASN A 23 0.66 -1.41 20.05
N HIS A 24 1.12 -1.93 21.19
CA HIS A 24 1.44 -3.32 21.54
C HIS A 24 2.79 -3.95 21.10
N GLN A 25 3.85 -3.62 21.85
CA GLN A 25 4.95 -4.56 22.11
C GLN A 25 4.37 -5.84 22.71
N SER A 26 4.32 -6.92 21.92
CA SER A 26 4.13 -8.27 22.42
C SER A 26 5.49 -8.84 22.85
N PRO A 27 5.56 -9.64 23.93
CA PRO A 27 6.82 -10.09 24.50
C PRO A 27 7.56 -10.99 23.52
N GLN A 28 8.83 -10.66 23.27
CA GLN A 28 9.75 -11.50 22.50
C GLN A 28 9.88 -12.88 23.17
N MET A 29 9.44 -13.94 22.48
CA MET A 29 9.71 -15.31 22.86
C MET A 29 10.89 -15.86 22.03
N SER A 30 11.90 -16.34 22.77
CA SER A 30 13.16 -16.90 22.31
C SER A 30 13.00 -18.12 21.38
N ALA A 31 13.97 -18.26 20.49
CA ALA A 31 14.07 -19.22 19.40
C ALA A 31 13.71 -20.68 19.74
N SER A 32 12.90 -21.30 18.88
CA SER A 32 12.96 -22.73 18.59
C SER A 32 12.51 -22.99 17.14
N SER A 33 13.23 -23.89 16.48
CA SER A 33 13.10 -24.27 15.07
C SER A 33 11.71 -24.86 14.76
N ALA A 34 10.90 -24.13 14.00
CA ALA A 34 9.68 -24.62 13.36
C ALA A 34 9.82 -24.50 11.83
N PRO A 35 9.26 -25.44 11.03
CA PRO A 35 9.36 -25.41 9.58
C PRO A 35 8.81 -24.08 9.07
N MET A 36 9.58 -23.39 8.22
CA MET A 36 9.39 -22.00 7.79
C MET A 36 7.92 -21.61 7.79
N ALA A 37 7.50 -20.94 8.87
CA ALA A 37 6.14 -20.48 9.04
C ALA A 37 5.86 -19.53 7.87
N ASN A 38 5.10 -20.02 6.89
CA ASN A 38 4.24 -19.29 5.99
C ASN A 38 4.33 -17.76 6.17
N MET A 39 5.37 -17.16 5.59
CA MET A 39 5.64 -15.74 5.67
C MET A 39 4.66 -15.04 4.74
N TRP A 40 3.70 -14.30 5.31
CA TRP A 40 2.65 -13.65 4.54
C TRP A 40 3.02 -12.19 4.30
N VAL A 41 2.80 -11.73 3.07
CA VAL A 41 2.94 -10.32 2.70
C VAL A 41 1.56 -9.77 2.45
N ASN A 42 1.21 -8.72 3.18
CA ASN A 42 -0.06 -8.01 3.02
C ASN A 42 0.12 -6.87 2.02
N LEU A 43 -0.75 -6.81 1.01
CA LEU A 43 -0.79 -5.76 0.00
C LEU A 43 -2.06 -4.91 0.20
N PHE A 44 -1.85 -3.63 0.49
CA PHE A 44 -2.91 -2.61 0.54
C PHE A 44 -2.76 -1.68 -0.65
N ILE A 45 -3.86 -1.38 -1.33
CA ILE A 45 -3.87 -0.65 -2.60
C ILE A 45 -5.08 0.29 -2.63
N ASP A 46 -4.96 1.36 -3.41
CA ASP A 46 -6.02 2.32 -3.63
C ASP A 46 -5.84 3.05 -4.98
N GLY A 47 -6.96 3.37 -5.62
CA GLY A 47 -7.04 4.19 -6.82
C GLY A 47 -7.78 5.50 -6.54
N ALA A 48 -7.19 6.63 -6.91
CA ALA A 48 -7.78 7.95 -6.69
C ALA A 48 -7.98 8.70 -8.00
N VAL A 49 -9.12 9.40 -8.13
CA VAL A 49 -9.43 10.28 -9.26
C VAL A 49 -9.91 11.64 -8.74
N ALA A 50 -9.28 12.71 -9.22
CA ALA A 50 -9.65 14.07 -8.90
C ALA A 50 -10.95 14.48 -9.60
N SER A 51 -11.95 14.95 -8.84
CA SER A 51 -13.25 15.35 -9.39
C SER A 51 -13.20 16.56 -10.33
N GLY A 52 -12.14 17.39 -10.25
CA GLY A 52 -12.02 18.62 -11.02
C GLY A 52 -11.58 18.37 -12.46
N ASP A 53 -10.42 17.73 -12.64
CA ASP A 53 -9.84 17.47 -13.96
C ASP A 53 -9.90 16.00 -14.36
N GLY A 54 -10.34 15.08 -13.49
CA GLY A 54 -10.32 13.65 -13.76
C GLY A 54 -8.92 13.05 -13.72
N SER A 55 -7.91 13.78 -13.22
CA SER A 55 -6.56 13.24 -13.05
C SER A 55 -6.58 12.09 -12.04
N ALA A 56 -5.94 10.99 -12.38
CA ALA A 56 -6.00 9.74 -11.67
C ALA A 56 -4.62 9.20 -11.31
N SER A 57 -4.56 8.50 -10.19
CA SER A 57 -3.38 7.76 -9.75
C SER A 57 -3.80 6.48 -9.04
N ALA A 58 -2.92 5.49 -9.07
CA ALA A 58 -3.02 4.26 -8.28
C ALA A 58 -1.80 4.16 -7.36
N GLY A 59 -1.92 3.41 -6.27
CA GLY A 59 -0.79 3.15 -5.39
C GLY A 59 -1.08 2.07 -4.38
N GLY A 60 -0.08 1.78 -3.55
CA GLY A 60 -0.22 0.80 -2.49
C GLY A 60 1.03 0.61 -1.65
N VAL A 61 0.90 -0.20 -0.61
CA VAL A 61 1.93 -0.52 0.38
C VAL A 61 1.93 -2.01 0.69
N LEU A 62 3.13 -2.57 0.81
CA LEU A 62 3.39 -3.94 1.23
C LEU A 62 3.91 -3.94 2.66
N HIS A 63 3.32 -4.80 3.50
CA HIS A 63 3.74 -5.04 4.88
C HIS A 63 4.01 -6.54 5.11
N ASP A 64 4.92 -6.88 6.02
CA ASP A 64 5.09 -8.25 6.47
C ASP A 64 3.98 -8.65 7.46
N GLN A 65 3.97 -9.92 7.89
CA GLN A 65 2.98 -10.41 8.86
C GLN A 65 3.05 -9.71 10.23
N ASN A 66 4.13 -8.99 10.52
CA ASN A 66 4.33 -8.23 11.76
C ASN A 66 3.92 -6.76 11.60
N GLY A 67 3.41 -6.36 10.43
CA GLY A 67 3.03 -4.99 10.13
C GLY A 67 4.21 -4.08 9.76
N ASN A 68 5.42 -4.62 9.58
CA ASN A 68 6.57 -3.81 9.18
C ASN A 68 6.45 -3.43 7.70
N TRP A 69 6.75 -2.17 7.40
CA TRP A 69 6.79 -1.68 6.02
C TRP A 69 7.91 -2.37 5.21
N ILE A 70 7.53 -3.01 4.10
CA ILE A 70 8.44 -3.58 3.11
C ILE A 70 8.69 -2.60 1.95
N LEU A 71 7.63 -2.12 1.28
CA LEU A 71 7.73 -1.27 0.09
C LEU A 71 6.42 -0.50 -0.15
N GLY A 72 6.50 0.72 -0.69
CA GLY A 72 5.34 1.47 -1.21
C GLY A 72 5.52 1.78 -2.70
N PHE A 73 4.42 1.92 -3.43
CA PHE A 73 4.43 2.28 -4.85
C PHE A 73 3.31 3.29 -5.19
N SER A 74 3.52 4.02 -6.29
CA SER A 74 2.52 4.93 -6.87
C SER A 74 2.67 4.98 -8.39
N HIS A 75 1.56 5.15 -9.10
CA HIS A 75 1.49 5.21 -10.55
C HIS A 75 0.50 6.31 -10.97
N TYR A 76 0.99 7.30 -11.72
CA TYR A 76 0.13 8.31 -12.34
C TYR A 76 -0.53 7.75 -13.60
N LEU A 77 -1.86 7.78 -13.67
CA LEU A 77 -2.64 7.13 -14.72
C LEU A 77 -3.16 8.09 -15.80
N GLY A 78 -2.87 9.38 -15.68
CA GLY A 78 -3.48 10.38 -16.55
C GLY A 78 -4.95 10.58 -16.16
N ARG A 79 -5.87 10.48 -17.12
CA ARG A 79 -7.32 10.62 -16.88
C ARG A 79 -7.99 9.28 -17.04
N CYS A 80 -8.68 8.81 -16.01
CA CYS A 80 -9.48 7.59 -16.06
C CYS A 80 -10.64 7.66 -15.07
N SER A 81 -11.56 6.70 -15.17
CA SER A 81 -12.62 6.50 -14.18
C SER A 81 -12.06 5.98 -12.86
N VAL A 82 -12.84 6.14 -11.77
CA VAL A 82 -12.50 5.57 -10.46
C VAL A 82 -12.32 4.06 -10.56
N PHE A 83 -13.19 3.38 -11.31
CA PHE A 83 -13.10 1.94 -11.52
C PHE A 83 -11.79 1.52 -12.19
N GLU A 84 -11.34 2.26 -13.21
CA GLU A 84 -10.04 2.00 -13.87
C GLU A 84 -8.85 2.25 -12.94
N ALA A 85 -8.93 3.27 -12.08
CA ALA A 85 -7.87 3.58 -11.11
C ALA A 85 -7.71 2.44 -10.08
N GLU A 86 -8.83 1.93 -9.55
CA GLU A 86 -8.86 0.81 -8.60
C GLU A 86 -8.32 -0.48 -9.22
N LEU A 87 -8.78 -0.84 -10.42
CA LEU A 87 -8.28 -2.01 -11.14
C LEU A 87 -6.79 -1.91 -11.45
N ARG A 88 -6.31 -0.71 -11.74
CA ARG A 88 -4.90 -0.47 -11.98
C ARG A 88 -4.07 -0.61 -10.71
N ALA A 89 -4.56 -0.14 -9.57
CA ALA A 89 -3.91 -0.35 -8.28
C ALA A 89 -3.76 -1.84 -7.95
N ILE A 90 -4.78 -2.66 -8.25
CA ILE A 90 -4.71 -4.12 -8.11
C ILE A 90 -3.62 -4.71 -9.00
N LEU A 91 -3.65 -4.38 -10.29
CA LEU A 91 -2.70 -4.91 -11.27
C LEU A 91 -1.25 -4.54 -10.92
N ASP A 92 -1.01 -3.27 -10.63
CA ASP A 92 0.34 -2.77 -10.30
C ASP A 92 0.84 -3.39 -8.98
N GLY A 93 -0.03 -3.51 -7.98
CA GLY A 93 0.32 -4.14 -6.70
C GLY A 93 0.70 -5.62 -6.86
N LEU A 94 -0.05 -6.39 -7.67
CA LEU A 94 0.28 -7.78 -7.97
C LEU A 94 1.60 -7.90 -8.74
N LEU A 95 1.85 -7.01 -9.72
CA LEU A 95 3.10 -6.98 -10.46
C LEU A 95 4.30 -6.66 -9.55
N VAL A 96 4.14 -5.71 -8.63
CA VAL A 96 5.16 -5.38 -7.62
C VAL A 96 5.45 -6.57 -6.71
N MET A 97 4.42 -7.32 -6.30
CA MET A 97 4.62 -8.55 -5.50
C MET A 97 5.33 -9.66 -6.27
N LEU A 98 5.00 -9.86 -7.55
CA LEU A 98 5.59 -10.91 -8.38
C LEU A 98 7.01 -10.59 -8.86
N SER A 99 7.37 -9.31 -8.92
CA SER A 99 8.70 -8.85 -9.35
C SER A 99 9.73 -8.83 -8.21
N LYS A 100 9.40 -9.44 -7.07
CA LYS A 100 10.22 -9.44 -5.86
C LYS A 100 10.85 -10.80 -5.57
#